data_AF-A0A953Z6F5-F1
#
_entry.id   AF-A0A953Z6F5-F1
#
_cell.length_a   1.000
_cell.length_b   1.000
_cell.length_c   1.000
_cell.angle_alpha   90.00
_cell.angle_beta   90.00
_cell.angle_gamma   90.00
#
_symmetry.space_group_name_H-M   'P 1'
#
loop_
_entity.id
_entity.type
_entity.pdbx_description
1 polymer ?
#
loop_
_entity_poly.entity_id
_entity_poly.type
_entity_poly.pdbx_seq_one_letter_code
_entity_poly.pdbx_strand_id
1 'polypeptide(L)'
;MTPRSIALCSALVLVMGCESLPHDDFDAAQVLLARGDLLGTIQRLDRVPPADERYPESRTIAQAIERRVRSSHALLNRGMRLRAEWRDEEAARNFERALEIWPELEAASAMLAATRFRIETFALDDTEASVAEGEVVETAPLVEPAAPAGETIPMSEDGEDPVTVDLDEFPDVASRCAEIERMLDDGLLEAALDLAESGPRLPAGGCRDRLTGVLHQRALVHYGHGSLELALNDWVRLRRIDPDHALAHEFSAAARAELAQR
;
A
#
# COMPACT_ATOMS: atom_id res chain seq x y z
N MET A 1 1.59 55.38 59.48
CA MET A 1 2.53 56.50 59.24
C MET A 1 3.96 56.01 59.35
N THR A 2 4.60 55.69 58.21
CA THR A 2 5.92 56.20 57.78
C THR A 2 6.24 55.58 56.41
N PRO A 3 6.72 56.37 55.42
CA PRO A 3 6.97 55.94 54.05
C PRO A 3 8.47 55.64 53.82
N ARG A 4 8.79 54.63 52.98
CA ARG A 4 10.08 54.50 52.28
C ARG A 4 9.81 53.76 50.96
N SER A 5 9.70 54.44 49.82
CA SER A 5 10.77 55.02 48.98
C SER A 5 11.74 53.99 48.38
N ILE A 6 11.44 53.64 47.13
CA ILE A 6 12.32 53.66 45.94
C ILE A 6 13.64 52.87 46.04
N ALA A 7 13.67 51.72 45.37
CA ALA A 7 14.82 51.23 44.62
C ALA A 7 14.36 50.28 43.50
N LEU A 8 13.62 50.83 42.53
CA LEU A 8 13.45 50.22 41.20
C LEU A 8 14.79 50.41 40.46
N CYS A 9 15.76 49.56 40.78
CA CYS A 9 17.01 49.48 40.02
C CYS A 9 16.73 48.68 38.74
N SER A 10 16.63 49.44 37.66
CA SER A 10 16.81 49.07 36.26
C SER A 10 17.86 47.98 36.02
N ALA A 11 17.45 46.71 36.14
CA ALA A 11 18.15 45.59 35.52
C ALA A 11 17.58 45.37 34.11
N LEU A 12 17.68 46.42 33.27
CA LEU A 12 17.49 46.32 31.82
C LEU A 12 18.76 45.69 31.25
N VAL A 13 18.91 44.37 31.42
CA VAL A 13 20.03 43.62 30.83
C VAL A 13 19.83 43.62 29.33
N LEU A 14 20.80 44.22 28.64
CA LEU A 14 21.04 44.17 27.21
C LEU A 14 20.97 42.73 26.68
N VAL A 15 19.81 42.32 26.19
CA VAL A 15 19.66 41.19 25.24
C VAL A 15 19.38 41.79 23.87
N MET A 16 20.28 42.64 23.37
CA MET A 16 20.23 43.18 22.02
C MET A 16 21.64 43.14 21.46
N GLY A 17 21.88 42.22 20.52
CA GLY A 17 23.08 42.28 19.67
C GLY A 17 23.91 41.01 19.52
N CYS A 18 23.44 39.82 19.90
CA CYS A 18 23.92 38.61 19.21
C CYS A 18 23.18 38.53 17.87
N GLU A 19 23.50 39.49 16.99
CA GLU A 19 23.24 39.35 15.56
C GLU A 19 23.86 38.02 15.16
N SER A 20 22.97 37.13 14.76
CA SER A 20 23.25 35.82 14.21
C SER A 20 24.49 35.90 13.33
N LEU A 21 25.62 35.35 13.81
CA LEU A 21 26.65 34.87 12.89
C LEU A 21 25.89 34.15 11.78
N PRO A 22 26.13 34.47 10.50
CA PRO A 22 25.53 33.71 9.41
C PRO A 22 25.85 32.26 9.73
N HIS A 23 24.82 31.52 10.14
CA HIS A 23 25.00 30.13 10.54
C HIS A 23 25.51 29.48 9.28
N ASP A 24 26.77 29.07 9.34
CA ASP A 24 27.36 28.25 8.31
C ASP A 24 26.36 27.15 7.97
N ASP A 25 25.99 27.06 6.70
CA ASP A 25 24.91 26.18 6.26
C ASP A 25 25.24 24.72 6.59
N PHE A 26 26.53 24.38 6.64
CA PHE A 26 26.98 23.07 7.10
C PHE A 26 26.65 22.83 8.58
N ASP A 27 27.04 23.73 9.50
CA ASP A 27 26.72 23.61 10.93
C ASP A 27 25.21 23.62 11.18
N ALA A 28 24.46 24.45 10.46
CA ALA A 28 23.00 24.46 10.51
C ALA A 28 22.43 23.10 10.09
N ALA A 29 22.96 22.49 9.03
CA ALA A 29 22.57 21.15 8.59
C ALA A 29 22.86 20.09 9.66
N GLN A 30 24.00 20.16 10.35
CA GLN A 30 24.33 19.22 11.44
C GLN A 30 23.32 19.30 12.60
N VAL A 31 22.89 20.51 12.96
CA VAL A 31 21.85 20.71 13.99
C VAL A 31 20.51 20.12 13.56
N LEU A 32 20.10 20.32 12.29
CA LEU A 32 18.86 19.74 11.76
C LEU A 32 18.94 18.22 11.70
N LEU A 33 20.07 17.67 11.28
CA LEU A 33 20.30 16.24 11.21
C LEU A 33 20.20 15.59 12.59
N ALA A 34 20.80 16.21 13.61
CA ALA A 34 20.70 15.75 15.00
C ALA A 34 19.26 15.78 15.55
N ARG A 35 18.38 16.62 14.98
CA ARG A 35 16.96 16.70 15.33
C ARG A 35 16.08 15.72 14.53
N GLY A 36 16.61 15.13 13.45
CA GLY A 36 15.85 14.24 12.58
C GLY A 36 15.16 14.92 11.40
N ASP A 37 15.34 16.23 11.20
CA ASP A 37 14.79 16.98 10.08
C ASP A 37 15.62 16.73 8.81
N LEU A 38 15.31 15.62 8.14
CA LEU A 38 16.04 15.15 6.96
C LEU A 38 15.92 16.13 5.78
N LEU A 39 14.74 16.73 5.56
CA LEU A 39 14.52 17.62 4.43
C LEU A 39 15.21 18.98 4.65
N GLY A 40 15.06 19.55 5.84
CA GLY A 40 15.77 20.77 6.21
C GLY A 40 17.29 20.59 6.13
N THR A 41 17.79 19.41 6.53
CA THR A 41 19.21 19.06 6.38
C THR A 41 19.66 19.10 4.92
N ILE A 42 18.95 18.43 4.00
CA ILE A 42 19.30 18.45 2.56
C ILE A 42 19.31 19.89 2.03
N GLN A 43 18.25 20.66 2.31
CA GLN A 43 18.13 22.05 1.86
C GLN A 43 19.29 22.93 2.33
N ARG A 44 19.83 22.68 3.52
CA ARG A 44 21.01 23.38 4.04
C ARG A 44 22.30 22.90 3.37
N LEU A 45 22.50 21.59 3.24
CA LEU A 45 23.69 21.04 2.58
C LEU A 45 23.82 21.49 1.12
N ASP A 46 22.70 21.67 0.41
CA ASP A 46 22.68 22.18 -0.97
C ASP A 46 23.11 23.65 -1.09
N ARG A 47 23.11 24.41 0.01
CA ARG A 47 23.56 25.81 0.03
C ARG A 47 25.05 25.95 0.32
N VAL A 48 25.73 24.88 0.76
CA VAL A 48 27.17 24.88 1.00
C VAL A 48 27.90 25.17 -0.33
N PRO A 49 28.68 26.27 -0.43
CA PRO A 49 29.36 26.62 -1.68
C PRO A 49 30.41 25.57 -2.08
N PRO A 50 30.64 25.32 -3.38
CA PRO A 50 31.70 24.42 -3.83
C PRO A 50 33.13 24.82 -3.44
N ALA A 51 33.33 26.09 -3.06
CA ALA A 51 34.62 26.60 -2.57
C ALA A 51 34.85 26.31 -1.07
N ASP A 52 33.82 25.90 -0.33
CA ASP A 52 33.96 25.48 1.07
C ASP A 52 34.70 24.13 1.13
N GLU A 53 35.64 24.01 2.06
CA GLU A 53 36.43 22.79 2.25
C GLU A 53 35.57 21.55 2.59
N ARG A 54 34.38 21.76 3.17
CA ARG A 54 33.43 20.71 3.57
C ARG A 54 32.42 20.36 2.48
N TYR A 55 32.49 20.99 1.31
CA TYR A 55 31.56 20.68 0.21
C TYR A 55 31.56 19.18 -0.20
N PRO A 56 32.70 18.48 -0.33
CA PRO A 56 32.67 17.04 -0.64
C PRO A 56 31.96 16.20 0.43
N GLU A 57 32.10 16.58 1.69
CA GLU A 57 31.43 15.94 2.82
C GLU A 57 29.92 16.24 2.78
N SER A 58 29.53 17.49 2.56
CA SER A 58 28.12 17.90 2.49
C SER A 58 27.36 17.14 1.39
N ARG A 59 27.98 16.96 0.21
CA ARG A 59 27.41 16.15 -0.88
C ARG A 59 27.25 14.68 -0.50
N THR A 60 28.21 14.12 0.23
CA THR A 60 28.16 12.72 0.68
C THR A 60 27.00 12.51 1.67
N ILE A 61 26.85 13.42 2.63
CA ILE A 61 25.77 13.40 3.62
C ILE A 61 24.42 13.57 2.90
N ALA A 62 24.28 14.56 2.01
CA ALA A 62 23.04 14.81 1.28
C ALA A 62 22.59 13.56 0.50
N GLN A 63 23.49 12.92 -0.25
CA GLN A 63 23.19 11.69 -0.98
C GLN A 63 22.76 10.53 -0.07
N ALA A 64 23.36 10.42 1.13
CA ALA A 64 22.96 9.39 2.09
C ALA A 64 21.54 9.65 2.63
N ILE A 65 21.19 10.90 2.91
CA ILE A 65 19.85 11.28 3.36
C ILE A 65 18.83 11.08 2.24
N GLU A 66 19.13 11.48 1.00
CA GLU A 66 18.25 11.26 -0.15
C GLU A 66 17.90 9.78 -0.33
N ARG A 67 18.88 8.88 -0.16
CA ARG A 67 18.63 7.42 -0.21
C ARG A 67 17.68 6.99 0.90
N ARG A 68 17.87 7.47 2.14
CA ARG A 68 16.96 7.16 3.26
C ARG A 68 15.53 7.65 3.00
N VAL A 69 15.38 8.90 2.57
CA VAL A 69 14.08 9.49 2.23
C VAL A 69 13.38 8.68 1.13
N ARG A 70 14.11 8.33 0.06
CA ARG A 70 13.58 7.50 -1.03
C ARG A 70 13.13 6.12 -0.53
N SER A 71 13.92 5.47 0.32
CA SER A 71 13.56 4.17 0.92
C SER A 71 12.31 4.27 1.81
N SER A 72 12.17 5.33 2.62
CA SER A 72 10.98 5.56 3.44
C SER A 72 9.71 5.76 2.59
N HIS A 73 9.79 6.58 1.53
CA HIS A 73 8.68 6.75 0.58
C HIS A 73 8.32 5.46 -0.17
N ALA A 74 9.30 4.64 -0.53
CA ALA A 74 9.03 3.34 -1.15
C ALA A 74 8.23 2.42 -0.22
N LEU A 75 8.57 2.39 1.08
CA LEU A 75 7.82 1.64 2.10
C LEU A 75 6.41 2.19 2.30
N LEU A 76 6.24 3.52 2.34
CA LEU A 76 4.93 4.17 2.40
C LEU A 76 4.05 3.74 1.22
N ASN A 77 4.57 3.86 -0.01
CA ASN A 77 3.81 3.49 -1.21
C ASN A 77 3.46 2.00 -1.24
N ARG A 78 4.39 1.13 -0.81
CA ARG A 78 4.12 -0.31 -0.68
C ARG A 78 3.03 -0.58 0.35
N GLY A 79 3.06 0.08 1.50
CA GLY A 79 2.03 -0.03 2.52
C GLY A 79 0.65 0.41 2.01
N MET A 80 0.58 1.52 1.27
CA MET A 80 -0.67 1.98 0.65
C MET A 80 -1.24 0.95 -0.33
N ARG A 81 -0.38 0.31 -1.13
CA ARG A 81 -0.78 -0.75 -2.05
C ARG A 81 -1.31 -1.98 -1.31
N LEU A 82 -0.58 -2.46 -0.32
CA LEU A 82 -1.00 -3.59 0.52
C LEU A 82 -2.34 -3.32 1.22
N ARG A 83 -2.55 -2.09 1.68
CA ARG A 83 -3.83 -1.67 2.26
C ARG A 83 -4.97 -1.73 1.23
N ALA A 84 -4.73 -1.31 -0.01
CA ALA A 84 -5.73 -1.42 -1.08
C ALA A 84 -6.07 -2.89 -1.43
N GLU A 85 -5.11 -3.79 -1.21
CA GLU A 85 -5.26 -5.25 -1.35
C GLU A 85 -5.86 -5.92 -0.09
N TRP A 86 -6.35 -5.16 0.90
CA TRP A 86 -6.89 -5.66 2.17
C TRP A 86 -5.88 -6.44 3.04
N ARG A 87 -4.59 -6.29 2.78
CA ARG A 87 -3.49 -6.92 3.56
C ARG A 87 -3.01 -5.97 4.64
N ASP A 88 -3.88 -5.71 5.61
CA ASP A 88 -3.71 -4.62 6.58
C ASP A 88 -2.51 -4.79 7.52
N GLU A 89 -2.23 -6.00 8.01
CA GLU A 89 -1.12 -6.24 8.92
C GLU A 89 0.22 -6.02 8.22
N GLU A 90 0.32 -6.43 6.96
CA GLU A 90 1.50 -6.16 6.13
C GLU A 90 1.64 -4.68 5.80
N ALA A 91 0.53 -4.00 5.51
CA ALA A 91 0.52 -2.57 5.30
C ALA A 91 1.03 -1.82 6.54
N ALA A 92 0.50 -2.15 7.73
CA ALA A 92 0.92 -1.57 9.01
C ALA A 92 2.43 -1.74 9.24
N ARG A 93 2.98 -2.95 9.05
CA ARG A 93 4.42 -3.20 9.16
C ARG A 93 5.26 -2.36 8.20
N ASN A 94 4.77 -2.10 6.98
CA ASN A 94 5.48 -1.23 6.03
C ASN A 94 5.46 0.23 6.48
N PHE A 95 4.34 0.74 7.01
CA PHE A 95 4.27 2.09 7.55
C PHE A 95 5.16 2.27 8.79
N GLU A 96 5.20 1.28 9.69
CA GLU A 96 6.10 1.27 10.84
C GLU A 96 7.58 1.36 10.40
N ARG A 97 7.99 0.52 9.46
CA ARG A 97 9.36 0.58 8.89
C ARG A 97 9.66 1.90 8.18
N ALA A 98 8.67 2.52 7.54
CA ALA A 98 8.85 3.84 6.94
C ALA A 98 9.16 4.91 8.01
N LEU A 99 8.44 4.85 9.14
CA LEU A 99 8.63 5.74 10.30
C LEU A 99 9.92 5.46 11.07
N GLU A 100 10.41 4.22 11.11
CA GLU A 100 11.75 3.91 11.65
C GLU A 100 12.87 4.64 10.89
N ILE A 101 12.73 4.78 9.56
CA ILE A 101 13.71 5.49 8.71
C ILE A 101 13.55 7.00 8.85
N TRP A 102 12.30 7.48 8.86
CA TRP A 102 11.95 8.89 8.92
C TRP A 102 10.72 9.13 9.82
N PRO A 103 10.94 9.39 11.12
CA PRO A 103 9.86 9.53 12.10
C PRO A 103 8.89 10.69 11.84
N GLU A 104 9.35 11.74 11.15
CA GLU A 104 8.55 12.93 10.83
C GLU A 104 7.71 12.77 9.56
N LEU A 105 7.67 11.58 8.95
CA LEU A 105 6.85 11.34 7.76
C LEU A 105 5.36 11.25 8.13
N GLU A 106 4.69 12.41 8.21
CA GLU A 106 3.28 12.55 8.64
C GLU A 106 2.33 11.60 7.89
N ALA A 107 2.52 11.47 6.57
CA ALA A 107 1.69 10.60 5.73
C ALA A 107 1.75 9.13 6.18
N ALA A 108 2.92 8.62 6.59
CA ALA A 108 3.06 7.26 7.07
C ALA A 108 2.39 7.05 8.44
N SER A 109 2.49 8.05 9.33
CA SER A 109 1.81 8.03 10.63
C SER A 109 0.29 8.02 10.48
N ALA A 110 -0.25 8.89 9.62
CA ALA A 110 -1.68 8.95 9.33
C ALA A 110 -2.19 7.63 8.72
N MET A 111 -1.46 7.06 7.76
CA MET A 111 -1.80 5.78 7.15
C MET A 111 -1.76 4.62 8.16
N LEU A 112 -0.75 4.57 9.03
CA LEU A 112 -0.65 3.57 10.08
C LEU A 112 -1.83 3.64 11.05
N ALA A 113 -2.17 4.83 11.54
CA ALA A 113 -3.31 5.04 12.44
C ALA A 113 -4.62 4.59 11.78
N ALA A 114 -4.86 5.00 10.53
CA ALA A 114 -6.03 4.59 9.79
C ALA A 114 -6.07 3.08 9.51
N THR A 115 -4.92 2.42 9.36
CA THR A 115 -4.85 0.97 9.07
C THR A 115 -5.16 0.19 10.34
N ARG A 116 -4.58 0.59 11.48
CA ARG A 116 -4.86 -0.02 12.78
C ARG A 116 -6.33 0.10 13.17
N PHE A 117 -6.93 1.27 12.96
CA PHE A 117 -8.36 1.46 13.18
C PHE A 117 -9.22 0.47 12.35
N ARG A 118 -8.83 0.22 11.09
CA ARG A 118 -9.54 -0.73 10.22
C ARG A 118 -9.41 -2.17 10.72
N ILE A 119 -8.20 -2.59 11.13
CA ILE A 119 -7.95 -3.92 11.73
C ILE A 119 -8.81 -4.09 12.99
N GLU A 120 -8.81 -3.11 13.89
CA GLU A 120 -9.59 -3.14 15.12
C GLU A 120 -11.09 -3.24 14.85
N THR A 121 -11.60 -2.53 13.84
CA THR A 121 -13.02 -2.55 13.48
C THR A 121 -13.45 -3.94 13.00
N PHE A 122 -12.69 -4.57 12.10
CA PHE A 122 -13.05 -5.89 11.58
C PHE A 122 -12.86 -7.02 12.61
N ALA A 123 -11.90 -6.88 13.53
CA ALA A 123 -11.73 -7.86 14.61
C ALA A 123 -12.93 -7.94 15.56
N LEU A 124 -13.69 -6.86 15.72
CA LEU A 124 -14.90 -6.84 16.55
C LEU A 124 -16.07 -7.58 15.88
N ASP A 125 -16.26 -7.39 14.57
CA ASP A 125 -17.32 -8.06 13.80
C ASP A 125 -17.18 -9.60 13.84
N ASP A 126 -15.94 -10.11 13.75
CA ASP A 126 -15.67 -11.55 13.85
C ASP A 126 -16.07 -12.13 15.22
N THR A 127 -15.97 -11.33 16.30
CA THR A 127 -16.38 -11.79 17.63
C THR A 127 -17.88 -11.79 17.85
N GLU A 128 -18.64 -10.87 17.26
CA GLU A 128 -20.11 -10.86 17.38
C GLU A 128 -20.76 -11.96 16.55
N ALA A 129 -20.22 -12.25 15.36
CA ALA A 129 -20.68 -13.36 14.52
C ALA A 129 -20.53 -14.72 15.25
N SER A 130 -19.46 -14.91 16.03
CA SER A 130 -19.24 -16.13 16.81
C SER A 130 -20.19 -16.29 18.01
N VAL A 131 -20.77 -15.21 18.56
CA VAL A 131 -21.66 -15.30 19.73
C VAL A 131 -23.11 -15.59 19.32
N ALA A 132 -23.50 -15.21 18.10
CA ALA A 132 -24.85 -15.44 17.58
C ALA A 132 -25.14 -16.91 17.21
N GLU A 133 -24.12 -17.77 17.07
CA GLU A 133 -24.32 -19.21 16.81
C GLU A 133 -24.71 -20.02 18.07
N GLY A 134 -24.77 -19.40 19.25
CA GLY A 134 -25.00 -20.09 20.53
C GLY A 134 -26.45 -20.11 21.04
N GLU A 135 -27.35 -19.27 20.52
CA GLU A 135 -28.75 -19.24 20.96
C GLU A 135 -29.66 -19.66 19.81
N VAL A 136 -29.74 -20.99 19.62
CA VAL A 136 -30.88 -21.60 18.95
C VAL A 136 -32.10 -21.29 19.83
N VAL A 137 -32.66 -20.10 19.67
CA VAL A 137 -34.02 -19.83 20.09
C VAL A 137 -34.85 -20.85 19.33
N GLU A 138 -35.39 -21.81 20.08
CA GLU A 138 -36.40 -22.77 19.64
C GLU A 138 -37.59 -21.95 19.12
N THR A 139 -37.48 -21.54 17.87
CA THR A 139 -38.50 -20.82 17.16
C THR A 139 -39.61 -21.82 16.93
N ALA A 140 -40.76 -21.53 17.54
CA ALA A 140 -41.97 -22.32 17.42
C ALA A 140 -42.21 -22.69 15.94
N PRO A 141 -42.68 -23.91 15.65
CA PRO A 141 -42.71 -24.46 14.30
C PRO A 141 -43.45 -23.52 13.35
N LEU A 142 -42.69 -22.89 12.46
CA LEU A 142 -43.24 -22.21 11.30
C LEU A 142 -43.76 -23.30 10.36
N VAL A 143 -45.07 -23.27 10.10
CA VAL A 143 -45.74 -24.17 9.16
C VAL A 143 -45.07 -24.04 7.79
N GLU A 144 -44.35 -25.07 7.36
CA GLU A 144 -43.72 -25.15 6.05
C GLU A 144 -44.77 -25.05 4.92
N PRO A 145 -44.69 -24.08 4.00
CA PRO A 145 -45.32 -24.22 2.70
C PRO A 145 -44.58 -25.29 1.91
N ALA A 146 -45.34 -26.28 1.44
CA ALA A 146 -44.85 -27.45 0.70
C ALA A 146 -43.85 -27.07 -0.41
N ALA A 147 -42.60 -27.49 -0.22
CA ALA A 147 -41.55 -27.38 -1.23
C ALA A 147 -41.78 -28.41 -2.36
N PRO A 148 -41.52 -28.04 -3.63
CA PRO A 148 -41.55 -28.97 -4.75
C PRO A 148 -40.39 -29.98 -4.64
N ALA A 149 -40.68 -31.23 -5.01
CA ALA A 149 -39.76 -32.37 -4.93
C ALA A 149 -38.41 -32.07 -5.61
N GLY A 150 -37.34 -32.17 -4.81
CA GLY A 150 -35.96 -31.94 -5.22
C GLY A 150 -35.41 -33.08 -6.09
N GLU A 151 -34.65 -32.67 -7.10
CA GLU A 151 -33.72 -33.52 -7.83
C GLU A 151 -32.41 -33.56 -7.04
N THR A 152 -32.09 -34.74 -6.50
CA THR A 152 -30.88 -34.98 -5.72
C THR A 152 -29.66 -34.92 -6.62
N ILE A 153 -28.85 -33.86 -6.49
CA ILE A 153 -27.53 -33.80 -7.10
C ILE A 153 -26.59 -34.66 -6.24
N PRO A 154 -25.94 -35.69 -6.80
CA PRO A 154 -24.97 -36.51 -6.07
C PRO A 154 -23.75 -35.65 -5.72
N MET A 155 -23.44 -35.58 -4.42
CA MET A 155 -22.17 -35.05 -3.93
C MET A 155 -21.07 -36.07 -4.25
N SER A 156 -20.19 -35.71 -5.18
CA SER A 156 -18.94 -36.44 -5.43
C SER A 156 -17.89 -35.98 -4.41
N GLU A 157 -17.65 -36.81 -3.40
CA GLU A 157 -16.53 -36.69 -2.45
C GLU A 157 -15.24 -37.21 -3.09
N ASP A 158 -14.74 -36.56 -4.14
CA ASP A 158 -13.38 -36.79 -4.62
C ASP A 158 -12.49 -35.64 -4.13
N GLY A 159 -12.02 -35.79 -2.89
CA GLY A 159 -10.96 -34.97 -2.32
C GLY A 159 -9.63 -35.34 -2.97
N GLU A 160 -9.32 -34.72 -4.10
CA GLU A 160 -7.94 -34.65 -4.59
C GLU A 160 -7.17 -33.70 -3.65
N ASP A 161 -6.24 -34.28 -2.87
CA ASP A 161 -5.25 -33.52 -2.12
C ASP A 161 -4.61 -32.47 -3.06
N PRO A 162 -4.52 -31.18 -2.65
CA PRO A 162 -3.96 -30.15 -3.50
C PRO A 162 -2.53 -30.54 -3.85
N VAL A 163 -2.30 -30.84 -5.13
CA VAL A 163 -0.97 -31.11 -5.66
C VAL A 163 -0.12 -29.89 -5.36
N THR A 164 0.69 -29.98 -4.30
CA THR A 164 1.72 -28.99 -4.01
C THR A 164 2.79 -29.17 -5.08
N VAL A 165 2.65 -28.41 -6.16
CA VAL A 165 3.66 -28.33 -7.21
C VAL A 165 4.92 -27.78 -6.55
N ASP A 166 5.97 -28.62 -6.52
CA ASP A 166 7.26 -28.23 -5.98
C ASP A 166 7.85 -27.13 -6.88
N LEU A 167 7.76 -25.88 -6.41
CA LEU A 167 8.17 -24.70 -7.17
C LEU A 167 9.68 -24.68 -7.46
N ASP A 168 10.46 -25.53 -6.79
CA ASP A 168 11.90 -25.69 -7.00
C ASP A 168 12.25 -26.42 -8.31
N GLU A 169 11.29 -27.12 -8.93
CA GLU A 169 11.51 -27.84 -10.21
C GLU A 169 11.34 -26.93 -11.45
N PHE A 170 10.84 -25.69 -11.25
CA PHE A 170 10.66 -24.69 -12.30
C PHE A 170 11.27 -23.33 -11.90
N PRO A 171 12.61 -23.23 -11.76
CA PRO A 171 13.29 -21.97 -11.41
C PRO A 171 12.94 -20.80 -12.36
N ASP A 172 12.47 -21.12 -13.57
CA ASP A 172 11.96 -20.16 -14.56
C ASP A 172 10.65 -19.48 -14.11
N VAL A 173 9.72 -20.21 -13.48
CA VAL A 173 8.40 -19.67 -13.10
C VAL A 173 8.49 -18.71 -11.92
N ALA A 174 9.23 -19.07 -10.87
CA ALA A 174 9.42 -18.22 -9.70
C ALA A 174 10.15 -16.91 -10.08
N SER A 175 11.22 -17.01 -10.87
CA SER A 175 11.98 -15.85 -11.37
C SER A 175 11.10 -14.94 -12.21
N ARG A 176 10.28 -15.52 -13.09
CA ARG A 176 9.33 -14.80 -13.93
C ARG A 176 8.22 -14.12 -13.14
N CYS A 177 7.67 -14.76 -12.11
CA CYS A 177 6.73 -14.11 -11.19
C CYS A 177 7.37 -12.91 -10.50
N ALA A 178 8.60 -13.06 -9.98
CA ALA A 178 9.33 -11.95 -9.35
C ALA A 178 9.60 -10.79 -10.34
N GLU A 179 9.88 -11.11 -11.60
CA GLU A 179 10.04 -10.10 -12.65
C GLU A 179 8.74 -9.37 -12.97
N ILE A 180 7.61 -10.09 -13.09
CA ILE A 180 6.28 -9.51 -13.26
C ILE A 180 5.97 -8.57 -12.09
N GLU A 181 6.20 -9.01 -10.86
CA GLU A 181 5.97 -8.19 -9.66
C GLU A 181 6.82 -6.92 -9.67
N ARG A 182 8.10 -7.03 -10.05
CA ARG A 182 8.98 -5.86 -10.21
C ARG A 182 8.44 -4.91 -11.28
N MET A 183 8.02 -5.42 -12.44
CA MET A 183 7.43 -4.59 -13.50
C MET A 183 6.15 -3.88 -13.03
N LEU A 184 5.29 -4.56 -12.27
CA LEU A 184 4.10 -3.95 -11.67
C LEU A 184 4.47 -2.89 -10.63
N ASP A 185 5.52 -3.11 -9.85
CA ASP A 185 6.03 -2.12 -8.89
C ASP A 185 6.55 -0.85 -9.60
N ASP A 186 7.19 -1.02 -10.75
CA ASP A 186 7.71 0.04 -11.61
C ASP A 186 6.61 0.72 -12.48
N GLY A 187 5.36 0.26 -12.40
CA GLY A 187 4.23 0.80 -13.19
C GLY A 187 4.21 0.36 -14.65
N LEU A 188 4.99 -0.67 -15.01
CA LEU A 188 5.14 -1.21 -16.36
C LEU A 188 4.09 -2.30 -16.64
N LEU A 189 2.81 -1.96 -16.52
CA LEU A 189 1.71 -2.93 -16.63
C LEU A 189 1.69 -3.70 -17.96
N GLU A 190 1.85 -3.02 -19.11
CA GLU A 190 1.82 -3.71 -20.41
C GLU A 190 2.98 -4.69 -20.58
N ALA A 191 4.18 -4.33 -20.14
CA ALA A 191 5.33 -5.24 -20.18
C ALA A 191 5.12 -6.45 -19.26
N ALA A 192 4.52 -6.25 -18.08
CA ALA A 192 4.16 -7.34 -17.17
C ALA A 192 3.14 -8.29 -17.79
N LEU A 193 2.15 -7.77 -18.52
CA LEU A 193 1.14 -8.55 -19.23
C LEU A 193 1.74 -9.34 -20.39
N ASP A 194 2.56 -8.70 -21.22
CA ASP A 194 3.22 -9.36 -22.34
C ASP A 194 4.16 -10.48 -21.85
N LEU A 195 4.86 -10.23 -20.74
CA LEU A 195 5.66 -11.26 -20.08
C LEU A 195 4.75 -12.38 -19.60
N ALA A 196 3.66 -12.10 -18.86
CA ALA A 196 2.74 -13.11 -18.35
C ALA A 196 2.08 -13.97 -19.45
N GLU A 197 1.72 -13.38 -20.58
CA GLU A 197 1.05 -14.07 -21.71
C GLU A 197 2.02 -14.90 -22.58
N SER A 198 3.31 -14.57 -22.60
CA SER A 198 4.29 -15.16 -23.53
C SER A 198 4.92 -16.49 -23.09
N GLY A 199 4.54 -17.05 -21.95
CA GLY A 199 5.20 -18.25 -21.41
C GLY A 199 4.29 -19.10 -20.53
N PRO A 200 4.86 -19.91 -19.62
CA PRO A 200 4.07 -20.89 -18.87
C PRO A 200 2.99 -20.21 -18.01
N ARG A 201 1.89 -20.93 -17.78
CA ARG A 201 0.78 -20.48 -16.93
C ARG A 201 1.32 -20.17 -15.53
N LEU A 202 0.98 -18.99 -15.03
CA LEU A 202 1.38 -18.57 -13.69
C LEU A 202 0.68 -19.45 -12.64
N PRO A 203 1.38 -19.84 -11.56
CA PRO A 203 0.77 -20.55 -10.46
C PRO A 203 -0.30 -19.68 -9.79
N ALA A 204 -1.22 -20.32 -9.07
CA ALA A 204 -2.18 -19.59 -8.25
C ALA A 204 -1.50 -18.82 -7.12
N GLY A 205 -2.06 -17.68 -6.72
CA GLY A 205 -1.48 -16.81 -5.70
C GLY A 205 -0.59 -15.69 -6.27
N GLY A 206 0.01 -14.93 -5.34
CA GLY A 206 1.13 -14.03 -5.57
C GLY A 206 1.00 -13.13 -6.82
N CYS A 207 1.94 -13.32 -7.75
CA CYS A 207 2.05 -12.51 -8.95
C CYS A 207 0.81 -12.59 -9.87
N ARG A 208 0.16 -13.77 -9.94
CA ARG A 208 -1.03 -13.98 -10.77
C ARG A 208 -2.22 -13.19 -10.24
N ASP A 209 -2.52 -13.35 -8.96
CA ASP A 209 -3.68 -12.71 -8.31
C ASP A 209 -3.55 -11.18 -8.34
N ARG A 210 -2.32 -10.68 -8.17
CA ARG A 210 -2.04 -9.25 -8.28
C ARG A 210 -2.26 -8.74 -9.71
N LEU A 211 -1.79 -9.47 -10.72
CA LEU A 211 -1.94 -9.08 -12.12
C LEU A 211 -3.41 -9.12 -12.56
N THR A 212 -4.17 -10.17 -12.18
CA THR A 212 -5.61 -10.27 -12.46
C THR A 212 -6.40 -9.18 -11.75
N GLY A 213 -6.06 -8.86 -10.50
CA GLY A 213 -6.65 -7.76 -9.75
C GLY A 213 -6.47 -6.41 -10.44
N VAL A 214 -5.24 -6.09 -10.89
CA VAL A 214 -4.96 -4.83 -11.61
C VAL A 214 -5.73 -4.75 -12.93
N LEU A 215 -5.75 -5.85 -13.72
CA LEU A 215 -6.54 -5.91 -14.95
C LEU A 215 -8.03 -5.73 -14.70
N HIS A 216 -8.57 -6.37 -13.66
CA HIS A 216 -9.98 -6.27 -13.33
C HIS A 216 -10.37 -4.83 -12.98
N GLN A 217 -9.57 -4.17 -12.13
CA GLN A 217 -9.81 -2.76 -11.76
C GLN A 217 -9.71 -1.83 -12.98
N ARG A 218 -8.72 -2.02 -13.85
CA ARG A 218 -8.60 -1.23 -15.10
C ARG A 218 -9.80 -1.43 -16.02
N ALA A 219 -10.26 -2.67 -16.17
CA ALA A 219 -11.44 -3.01 -16.97
C ALA A 219 -12.70 -2.32 -16.42
N LEU A 220 -12.90 -2.33 -15.09
CA LEU A 220 -14.01 -1.63 -14.43
C LEU A 220 -13.95 -0.12 -14.67
N VAL A 221 -12.76 0.49 -14.62
CA VAL A 221 -12.56 1.90 -14.95
C VAL A 221 -12.93 2.18 -16.41
N HIS A 222 -12.48 1.36 -17.36
CA HIS A 222 -12.86 1.52 -18.77
C HIS A 222 -14.36 1.36 -18.99
N TYR A 223 -14.97 0.38 -18.33
CA TYR A 223 -16.41 0.13 -18.38
C TYR A 223 -17.20 1.33 -17.87
N GLY A 224 -16.83 1.88 -16.71
CA GLY A 224 -17.49 3.05 -16.12
C GLY A 224 -17.38 4.33 -16.97
N HIS A 225 -16.33 4.45 -17.79
CA HIS A 225 -16.20 5.55 -18.77
C HIS A 225 -16.94 5.29 -20.10
N GLY A 226 -17.61 4.15 -20.25
CA GLY A 226 -18.32 3.76 -21.47
C GLY A 226 -17.41 3.26 -22.61
N SER A 227 -16.12 3.06 -22.34
CA SER A 227 -15.12 2.50 -23.27
C SER A 227 -15.18 0.97 -23.26
N LEU A 228 -16.30 0.41 -23.73
CA LEU A 228 -16.63 -1.02 -23.61
C LEU A 228 -15.61 -1.94 -24.28
N GLU A 229 -15.04 -1.53 -25.41
CA GLU A 229 -14.06 -2.31 -26.17
C GLU A 229 -12.76 -2.50 -25.39
N LEU A 230 -12.31 -1.44 -24.68
CA LEU A 230 -11.13 -1.51 -23.83
C LEU A 230 -11.38 -2.38 -22.60
N ALA A 231 -12.55 -2.23 -21.97
CA ALA A 231 -12.94 -3.09 -20.84
C ALA A 231 -13.00 -4.58 -21.24
N LEU A 232 -13.59 -4.87 -22.41
CA LEU A 232 -13.65 -6.22 -22.95
C LEU A 232 -12.26 -6.79 -23.27
N ASN A 233 -11.34 -5.96 -23.80
CA ASN A 233 -9.97 -6.38 -24.05
C ASN A 233 -9.30 -6.83 -22.74
N ASP A 234 -9.42 -6.02 -21.68
CA ASP A 234 -8.84 -6.33 -20.38
C ASP A 234 -9.42 -7.60 -19.75
N TRP A 235 -10.73 -7.79 -19.76
CA TRP A 235 -11.32 -9.04 -19.25
C TRP A 235 -10.96 -10.26 -20.09
N VAL A 236 -10.76 -10.11 -21.40
CA VAL A 236 -10.27 -11.20 -22.25
C VAL A 236 -8.83 -11.57 -21.89
N ARG A 237 -7.94 -10.58 -21.70
CA ARG A 237 -6.56 -10.84 -21.24
C ARG A 237 -6.54 -11.47 -19.85
N LEU A 238 -7.35 -10.95 -18.93
CA LEU A 238 -7.52 -11.50 -17.59
C LEU A 238 -7.89 -12.99 -17.65
N ARG A 239 -8.86 -13.36 -18.50
CA ARG A 239 -9.26 -14.77 -18.68
C ARG A 239 -8.21 -15.66 -19.35
N ARG A 240 -7.21 -15.10 -20.03
CA ARG A 240 -6.07 -15.90 -20.52
C ARG A 240 -5.11 -16.24 -19.38
N ILE A 241 -4.94 -15.31 -18.44
CA ILE A 241 -4.10 -15.48 -17.25
C ILE A 241 -4.81 -16.38 -16.22
N ASP A 242 -6.09 -16.12 -15.98
CA ASP A 242 -6.95 -16.86 -15.06
C ASP A 242 -8.29 -17.23 -15.72
N PRO A 243 -8.35 -18.37 -16.44
CA PRO A 243 -9.55 -18.88 -17.09
C PRO A 243 -10.77 -19.04 -16.18
N ASP A 244 -10.55 -19.25 -14.89
CA ASP A 244 -11.57 -19.61 -13.91
C ASP A 244 -12.12 -18.38 -13.15
N HIS A 245 -11.69 -17.18 -13.52
CA HIS A 245 -12.09 -15.93 -12.86
C HIS A 245 -13.55 -15.56 -13.13
N ALA A 246 -14.47 -16.02 -12.27
CA ALA A 246 -15.92 -15.90 -12.41
C ALA A 246 -16.41 -14.48 -12.78
N LEU A 247 -15.95 -13.45 -12.06
CA LEU A 247 -16.36 -12.06 -12.32
C LEU A 247 -15.99 -11.59 -13.73
N ALA A 248 -14.85 -12.01 -14.27
CA ALA A 248 -14.43 -11.58 -15.61
C ALA A 248 -15.31 -12.19 -16.69
N HIS A 249 -15.85 -13.41 -16.47
CA HIS A 249 -16.86 -13.98 -17.35
C HIS A 249 -18.14 -13.16 -17.33
N GLU A 250 -18.69 -12.90 -16.14
CA GLU A 250 -19.93 -12.15 -15.96
C GLU A 250 -19.84 -10.75 -16.57
N PHE A 251 -18.85 -9.96 -16.17
CA PHE A 251 -18.68 -8.59 -16.66
C PHE A 251 -18.40 -8.53 -18.16
N SER A 252 -17.61 -9.47 -18.71
CA SER A 252 -17.39 -9.52 -20.16
C SER A 252 -18.66 -9.92 -20.92
N ALA A 253 -19.54 -10.73 -20.35
CA ALA A 253 -20.83 -11.04 -20.97
C ALA A 253 -21.76 -9.80 -20.95
N ALA A 254 -21.84 -9.11 -19.81
CA ALA A 254 -22.62 -7.87 -19.67
C ALA A 254 -22.16 -6.78 -20.65
N ALA A 255 -20.85 -6.53 -20.74
CA ALA A 255 -20.31 -5.52 -21.64
C ALA A 255 -20.48 -5.87 -23.13
N ARG A 256 -20.44 -7.16 -23.51
CA ARG A 256 -20.78 -7.58 -24.88
C ARG A 256 -22.26 -7.34 -25.18
N ALA A 257 -23.15 -7.62 -24.23
CA ALA A 257 -24.58 -7.39 -24.39
C ALA A 257 -24.90 -5.90 -24.54
N GLU A 258 -24.23 -5.03 -23.77
CA GLU A 258 -24.38 -3.58 -23.89
C GLU A 258 -23.82 -3.06 -25.22
N LEU A 259 -22.64 -3.52 -25.63
CA LEU A 259 -22.03 -3.10 -26.90
C LEU A 259 -22.91 -3.47 -28.10
N ALA A 260 -23.60 -4.61 -28.06
CA ALA A 260 -24.53 -5.04 -29.11
C ALA A 260 -25.82 -4.19 -29.20
N GLN A 261 -26.12 -3.38 -28.18
CA GLN A 261 -27.28 -2.47 -28.17
C GLN A 261 -26.95 -1.08 -28.72
N ARG A 262 -25.66 -0.77 -28.95
CA ARG A 262 -25.19 0.50 -29.52
C ARG A 262 -25.14 0.43 -31.04
#